data_AF-A0A6V8E1Q7-F1
#
_entry.id   AF-A0A6V8E1Q7-F1
#
_cell.length_a   1.000
_cell.length_b   1.000
_cell.length_c   1.000
_cell.angle_alpha   90.00
_cell.angle_beta   90.00
_cell.angle_gamma   90.00
#
_symmetry.space_group_name_H-M   'P 1'
#
loop_
_entity.id
_entity.type
_entity.pdbx_description
1 polymer ?
#
loop_
_entity_poly.entity_id
_entity_poly.type
_entity_poly.pdbx_seq_one_letter_code
_entity_poly.pdbx_strand_id
1 'polypeptide(L)'
;GCIVVALLLTSIGLFGNSWLVLSDENTEDGSGEVSLGLSNVVVDCSGEIQEQACIDLAYVLLADDMEKASAESAPNNPVVKGLIENQCENFYSLTIQLAGDDQTVRSEAGDDRENCLSNDSAGKLTSIILWIGIIGILTSAVMLTVSLLGKQLPANAQKYGRISSFVSGGIIVIGAIIWLMMKYDFDGNFESGSSFYSVIFAGVLAIIAGVLDILDKR
;
A
#
# COMPACT_ATOMS: atom_id res chain seq x y z
N GLY A 1 -21.84 -12.48 3.87
CA GLY A 1 -21.25 -11.55 4.86
C GLY A 1 -19.75 -11.45 4.69
N CYS A 2 -19.00 -12.47 5.12
CA CYS A 2 -17.53 -12.44 5.19
C CYS A 2 -16.82 -12.10 3.87
N ILE A 3 -17.31 -12.56 2.72
CA ILE A 3 -16.73 -12.26 1.40
C ILE A 3 -16.79 -10.75 1.08
N VAL A 4 -17.89 -10.08 1.43
CA VAL A 4 -18.05 -8.64 1.20
C VAL A 4 -17.12 -7.85 2.12
N VAL A 5 -17.04 -8.25 3.39
CA VAL A 5 -16.12 -7.62 4.36
C VAL A 5 -14.66 -7.81 3.93
N ALA A 6 -14.29 -9.02 3.48
CA ALA A 6 -12.96 -9.29 2.96
C ALA A 6 -12.63 -8.42 1.74
N LEU A 7 -13.59 -8.23 0.83
CA LEU A 7 -13.39 -7.37 -0.34
C LEU A 7 -13.18 -5.90 0.07
N LEU A 8 -14.00 -5.39 0.99
CA LEU A 8 -13.85 -4.02 1.52
C LEU A 8 -12.49 -3.83 2.19
N LEU A 9 -12.09 -4.75 3.07
CA LEU A 9 -10.80 -4.69 3.76
C LEU A 9 -9.62 -4.80 2.79
N THR A 10 -9.72 -5.64 1.75
CA THR A 10 -8.69 -5.72 0.71
C THR A 10 -8.60 -4.40 -0.08
N SER A 11 -9.74 -3.76 -0.37
CA SER A 11 -9.75 -2.44 -1.02
C SER A 11 -9.16 -1.34 -0.13
N ILE A 12 -9.45 -1.36 1.18
CA ILE A 12 -8.83 -0.46 2.16
C ILE A 12 -7.32 -0.68 2.20
N GLY A 13 -6.86 -1.93 2.11
CA GLY A 13 -5.45 -2.25 1.96
C GLY A 13 -4.86 -1.68 0.68
N LEU A 14 -5.50 -1.94 -0.46
CA LEU A 14 -4.99 -1.59 -1.79
C LEU A 14 -4.87 -0.08 -2.01
N PHE A 15 -5.86 0.69 -1.56
CA PHE A 15 -5.91 2.16 -1.70
C PHE A 15 -5.49 2.90 -0.43
N GLY A 16 -5.15 2.15 0.62
CA GLY A 16 -4.74 2.70 1.90
C GLY A 16 -3.29 3.14 1.86
N ASN A 17 -3.01 4.25 2.56
CA ASN A 17 -1.68 4.85 2.62
C ASN A 17 -0.95 4.49 3.92
N SER A 18 -1.48 3.53 4.69
CA SER A 18 -1.00 3.15 6.01
C SER A 18 -0.47 1.71 5.96
N TRP A 19 0.43 1.42 5.02
CA TRP A 19 1.20 0.18 5.01
C TRP A 19 2.42 0.28 5.90
N LEU A 20 3.13 1.41 5.78
CA LEU A 20 4.12 1.84 6.75
C LEU A 20 3.71 3.20 7.31
N VAL A 21 3.82 3.37 8.61
CA VAL A 21 3.60 4.62 9.31
C VAL A 21 4.83 4.91 10.17
N LEU A 22 5.21 6.18 10.32
CA LEU A 22 6.24 6.54 11.28
C LEU A 22 5.87 6.01 12.67
N SER A 23 6.84 5.45 13.38
CA SER A 23 6.63 5.02 14.76
C SER A 23 6.30 6.23 15.63
N ASP A 24 5.39 6.06 16.58
CA ASP A 24 5.04 7.08 17.58
C ASP A 24 6.29 7.52 18.38
N GLU A 25 7.31 6.66 18.50
CA GLU A 25 8.57 6.99 19.18
C GLU A 25 9.43 8.01 18.40
N ASN A 26 9.25 8.08 17.08
CA ASN A 26 10.00 8.96 16.18
C ASN A 26 9.17 10.16 15.69
N THR A 27 7.94 10.29 16.17
CA THR A 27 7.05 11.41 15.81
C THR A 27 7.16 12.45 16.92
N GLU A 28 7.82 13.58 16.64
CA GLU A 28 7.84 14.70 17.58
C GLU A 28 6.47 15.39 17.60
N ASP A 29 5.97 15.75 18.79
CA ASP A 29 4.72 16.49 18.95
C ASP A 29 4.76 17.79 18.12
N GLY A 30 3.92 17.87 17.09
CA GLY A 30 3.88 19.01 16.16
C GLY A 30 4.76 18.86 14.93
N SER A 31 5.26 17.65 14.63
CA SER A 31 5.90 17.30 13.36
C SER A 31 4.91 16.62 12.38
N GLY A 32 5.15 16.76 11.08
CA GLY A 32 4.31 16.22 10.02
C GLY A 32 4.38 14.69 9.96
N GLU A 33 3.22 14.03 9.84
CA GLU A 33 3.14 12.58 9.77
C GLU A 33 3.38 12.09 8.35
N VAL A 34 4.33 11.18 8.17
CA VAL A 34 4.58 10.48 6.90
C VAL A 34 4.04 9.06 6.96
N SER A 35 3.18 8.73 5.99
CA SER A 35 2.64 7.40 5.81
C SER A 35 2.84 6.90 4.38
N LEU A 36 3.27 5.66 4.24
CA LEU A 36 3.52 5.02 2.95
C LEU A 36 2.43 3.98 2.67
N GLY A 37 1.83 4.10 1.50
CA GLY A 37 1.02 3.05 0.87
C GLY A 37 1.89 2.07 0.09
N LEU A 38 1.26 1.33 -0.83
CA LEU A 38 1.96 0.36 -1.70
C LEU A 38 2.81 1.02 -2.78
N SER A 39 2.45 2.19 -3.28
CA SER A 39 3.21 2.87 -4.35
C SER A 39 3.17 4.38 -4.23
N ASN A 40 2.68 4.86 -3.09
CA ASN A 40 2.43 6.26 -2.85
C ASN A 40 2.76 6.62 -1.42
N VAL A 41 3.11 7.87 -1.22
CA VAL A 41 3.45 8.45 0.07
C VAL A 41 2.50 9.60 0.33
N VAL A 42 2.16 9.76 1.60
CA VAL A 42 1.33 10.84 2.10
C VAL A 42 2.07 11.51 3.23
N VAL A 43 2.23 12.82 3.11
CA VAL A 43 2.77 13.69 4.16
C VAL A 43 1.60 14.53 4.66
N ASP A 44 1.26 14.37 5.94
CA ASP A 44 0.26 15.17 6.63
C ASP A 44 0.96 16.23 7.46
N CYS A 45 0.91 17.47 6.99
CA CYS A 45 1.47 18.64 7.65
C CYS A 45 0.49 19.29 8.65
N SER A 46 -0.67 18.68 8.92
CA SER A 46 -1.64 19.29 9.82
C SER A 46 -1.10 19.35 11.25
N GLY A 47 -1.20 20.53 11.88
CA GLY A 47 -0.74 20.73 13.26
C GLY A 47 0.75 21.08 13.39
N GLU A 48 1.47 21.20 12.27
CA GLU A 48 2.85 21.71 12.22
C GLU A 48 2.94 23.20 12.57
N ILE A 49 4.00 23.58 13.30
CA ILE A 49 4.25 25.00 13.65
C ILE A 49 4.51 25.83 12.37
N GLN A 50 5.08 25.19 11.35
CA GLN A 50 5.31 25.78 10.03
C GLN A 50 4.59 24.98 8.94
N GLU A 51 3.27 24.81 9.10
CA GLU A 51 2.40 24.06 8.17
C GLU A 51 2.67 24.38 6.70
N GLN A 52 2.73 25.67 6.32
CA GLN A 52 2.97 26.04 4.93
C GLN A 52 4.36 25.63 4.42
N ALA A 53 5.40 25.71 5.26
CA ALA A 53 6.74 25.29 4.85
C ALA A 53 6.81 23.77 4.68
N CYS A 54 6.11 23.01 5.54
CA CYS A 54 5.97 21.56 5.38
C CYS A 54 5.24 21.23 4.07
N ILE A 55 4.12 21.91 3.78
CA ILE A 55 3.36 21.72 2.55
C ILE A 55 4.22 22.03 1.32
N ASP A 56 4.93 23.16 1.31
CA ASP A 56 5.78 23.57 0.20
C ASP A 56 6.89 22.55 -0.07
N LEU A 57 7.57 22.09 0.99
CA LEU A 57 8.62 21.08 0.89
C LEU A 57 8.06 19.74 0.40
N ALA A 58 6.98 19.25 1.00
CA ALA A 58 6.34 18.01 0.61
C ALA A 58 5.83 18.08 -0.83
N TYR A 59 5.28 19.21 -1.27
CA TYR A 59 4.80 19.40 -2.63
C TYR A 59 5.93 19.28 -3.66
N VAL A 60 7.07 19.94 -3.42
CA VAL A 60 8.24 19.84 -4.30
C VAL A 60 8.83 18.44 -4.28
N LEU A 61 8.98 17.83 -3.10
CA LEU A 61 9.60 16.51 -2.97
C LEU A 61 8.78 15.39 -3.60
N LEU A 62 7.45 15.53 -3.62
CA LEU A 62 6.53 14.52 -4.14
C LEU A 62 6.10 14.74 -5.59
N ALA A 63 6.48 15.88 -6.18
CA ALA A 63 6.13 16.22 -7.55
C ALA A 63 6.88 15.35 -8.58
N ASP A 64 6.23 15.13 -9.73
CA ASP A 64 6.87 14.49 -10.90
C ASP A 64 8.02 15.36 -11.47
N ASP A 65 7.94 16.68 -11.28
CA ASP A 65 8.90 17.67 -11.78
C ASP A 65 9.16 18.71 -10.68
N MET A 66 10.32 18.60 -10.02
CA MET A 66 10.72 19.51 -8.95
C MET A 66 10.92 20.94 -9.43
N GLU A 67 11.45 21.15 -10.64
CA GLU A 67 11.72 22.50 -11.16
C GLU A 67 10.41 23.24 -11.40
N LYS A 68 9.42 22.53 -11.94
CA LYS A 68 8.08 23.07 -12.11
C LYS A 68 7.39 23.30 -10.77
N ALA A 69 7.44 22.33 -9.86
CA ALA A 69 6.77 22.44 -8.56
C ALA A 69 7.36 23.56 -7.68
N SER A 70 8.68 23.79 -7.75
CA SER A 70 9.34 24.88 -7.01
C SER A 70 9.07 26.27 -7.60
N ALA A 71 8.64 26.35 -8.87
CA ALA A 71 8.24 27.58 -9.53
C ALA A 71 6.74 27.91 -9.33
N GLU A 72 5.93 26.93 -8.93
CA GLU A 72 4.50 27.07 -8.66
C GLU A 72 4.24 27.25 -7.16
N SER A 73 3.13 27.90 -6.80
CA SER A 73 2.68 27.97 -5.41
C SER A 73 2.07 26.64 -5.01
N ALA A 74 2.56 26.04 -3.93
CA ALA A 74 2.00 24.79 -3.41
C ALA A 74 0.51 24.97 -3.04
N PRO A 75 -0.30 23.91 -3.15
CA PRO A 75 -1.70 23.96 -2.75
C PRO A 75 -1.84 24.14 -1.24
N ASN A 76 -2.84 24.88 -0.76
CA ASN A 76 -3.11 25.09 0.67
C ASN A 76 -3.69 23.85 1.40
N ASN A 77 -3.44 22.64 0.88
CA ASN A 77 -3.94 21.42 1.50
C ASN A 77 -2.85 20.86 2.42
N PRO A 78 -3.11 20.66 3.73
CA PRO A 78 -2.12 20.12 4.65
C PRO A 78 -1.72 18.67 4.33
N VAL A 79 -2.55 17.94 3.58
CA VAL A 79 -2.25 16.56 3.18
C VAL A 79 -1.73 16.55 1.74
N VAL A 80 -0.43 16.31 1.59
CA VAL A 80 0.25 16.21 0.29
C VAL A 80 0.47 14.74 -0.05
N LYS A 81 0.17 14.36 -1.29
CA LYS A 81 0.30 12.97 -1.77
C LYS A 81 1.12 12.92 -3.04
N GLY A 82 1.97 11.90 -3.16
CA GLY A 82 2.71 11.63 -4.40
C GLY A 82 3.15 10.17 -4.50
N LEU A 83 3.90 9.87 -5.56
CA LEU A 83 4.46 8.54 -5.77
C LEU A 83 5.74 8.38 -4.94
N ILE A 84 5.96 7.18 -4.40
CA ILE A 84 7.20 6.87 -3.66
C ILE A 84 8.40 7.02 -4.58
N GLU A 85 8.28 6.59 -5.83
CA GLU A 85 9.31 6.75 -6.87
C GLU A 85 9.78 8.20 -7.01
N ASN A 86 8.85 9.15 -7.10
CA ASN A 86 9.18 10.58 -7.17
C ASN A 86 9.91 11.04 -5.92
N GLN A 87 9.42 10.65 -4.74
CA GLN A 87 10.07 10.97 -3.48
C GLN A 87 11.52 10.46 -3.44
N CYS A 88 11.77 9.22 -3.85
CA CYS A 88 13.10 8.62 -3.86
C CYS A 88 14.05 9.36 -4.84
N GLU A 89 13.58 9.62 -6.07
CA GLU A 89 14.39 10.29 -7.10
C GLU A 89 14.66 11.75 -6.73
N ASN A 90 13.66 12.46 -6.22
CA ASN A 90 13.76 13.86 -5.84
C ASN A 90 14.68 14.04 -4.63
N PHE A 91 14.54 13.19 -3.61
CA PHE A 91 15.43 13.18 -2.45
C PHE A 91 16.88 12.91 -2.86
N TYR A 92 17.11 11.89 -3.70
CA TYR A 92 18.43 11.63 -4.25
C TYR A 92 18.99 12.83 -5.01
N SER A 93 18.18 13.46 -5.88
CA SER A 93 18.62 14.61 -6.67
C SER A 93 19.03 15.79 -5.79
N LEU A 94 18.31 16.03 -4.68
CA LEU A 94 18.62 17.06 -3.71
C LEU A 94 19.91 16.74 -2.95
N THR A 95 20.05 15.51 -2.48
CA THR A 95 21.24 15.07 -1.74
C THR A 95 22.49 15.14 -2.61
N ILE A 96 22.43 14.72 -3.88
CA ILE A 96 23.56 14.81 -4.81
C ILE A 96 23.94 16.27 -5.11
N GLN A 97 22.97 17.18 -5.19
CA GLN A 97 23.24 18.61 -5.37
C GLN A 97 23.95 19.21 -4.14
N LEU A 98 23.53 18.81 -2.94
CA LEU A 98 24.13 19.28 -1.67
C LEU A 98 25.51 18.64 -1.40
N ALA A 99 25.73 17.40 -1.84
CA ALA A 99 26.97 16.66 -1.62
C ALA A 99 28.18 17.25 -2.38
N GLY A 100 27.95 17.95 -3.50
CA GLY A 100 29.03 18.47 -4.34
C GLY A 100 29.97 17.35 -4.81
N ASP A 101 31.26 17.44 -4.46
CA ASP A 101 32.30 16.45 -4.82
C ASP A 101 32.50 15.35 -3.76
N ASP A 102 31.74 15.34 -2.66
CA ASP A 102 31.88 14.33 -1.62
C ASP A 102 31.39 12.96 -2.10
N GLN A 103 32.32 12.05 -2.38
CA GLN A 103 32.01 10.71 -2.87
C GLN A 103 31.29 9.84 -1.83
N THR A 104 31.47 10.09 -0.54
CA THR A 104 30.85 9.28 0.52
C THR A 104 29.35 9.53 0.57
N VAL A 105 28.96 10.80 0.66
CA VAL A 105 27.56 11.23 0.64
C VAL A 105 26.86 10.84 -0.66
N ARG A 106 27.57 10.89 -1.80
CA ARG A 106 27.01 10.46 -3.09
C ARG A 106 26.77 8.96 -3.18
N SER A 107 27.64 8.15 -2.57
CA SER A 107 27.46 6.70 -2.53
C SER A 107 26.29 6.32 -1.63
N GLU A 108 26.23 6.91 -0.44
CA GLU A 108 25.14 6.68 0.53
C GLU A 108 23.79 7.10 -0.03
N ALA A 109 23.71 8.27 -0.67
CA ALA A 109 22.50 8.71 -1.36
C ALA A 109 22.05 7.73 -2.47
N GLY A 110 23.01 7.10 -3.16
CA GLY A 110 22.72 6.08 -4.17
C GLY A 110 22.13 4.81 -3.57
N ASP A 111 22.69 4.34 -2.45
CA ASP A 111 22.20 3.18 -1.71
C ASP A 111 20.81 3.45 -1.14
N ASP A 112 20.58 4.63 -0.55
CA ASP A 112 19.28 5.05 -0.01
C ASP A 112 18.20 5.11 -1.11
N ARG A 113 18.56 5.63 -2.28
CA ARG A 113 17.67 5.64 -3.44
C ARG A 113 17.29 4.23 -3.86
N GLU A 114 18.25 3.31 -3.96
CA GLU A 114 17.99 1.92 -4.36
C GLU A 114 17.12 1.20 -3.33
N ASN A 115 17.37 1.42 -2.03
CA ASN A 115 16.56 0.88 -0.94
C ASN A 115 15.12 1.42 -0.98
N CYS A 116 14.95 2.72 -1.20
CA CYS A 116 13.65 3.37 -1.35
C CYS A 116 12.87 2.83 -2.57
N LEU A 117 13.52 2.70 -3.73
CA LEU A 117 12.91 2.13 -4.94
C LEU A 117 12.62 0.63 -4.80
N SER A 118 13.42 -0.12 -4.04
CA SER A 118 13.15 -1.52 -3.71
C SER A 118 11.85 -1.65 -2.91
N ASN A 119 11.61 -0.75 -1.95
CA ASN A 119 10.37 -0.71 -1.19
C ASN A 119 9.15 -0.38 -2.07
N ASP A 120 9.26 0.59 -2.97
CA ASP A 120 8.21 0.90 -3.96
C ASP A 120 7.93 -0.31 -4.88
N SER A 121 8.98 -0.98 -5.36
CA SER A 121 8.86 -2.21 -6.17
C SER A 121 8.14 -3.34 -5.41
N ALA A 122 8.47 -3.55 -4.14
CA ALA A 122 7.80 -4.52 -3.27
C ALA A 122 6.30 -4.23 -3.15
N GLY A 123 5.94 -2.95 -2.98
CA GLY A 123 4.55 -2.53 -2.89
C GLY A 123 3.80 -2.62 -4.23
N LYS A 124 4.43 -2.27 -5.36
CA LYS A 124 3.89 -2.49 -6.72
C LYS A 124 3.62 -3.98 -6.99
N LEU A 125 4.56 -4.86 -6.66
CA LEU A 125 4.36 -6.32 -6.79
C LEU A 125 3.20 -6.81 -5.93
N THR A 126 3.14 -6.35 -4.68
CA THR A 126 2.07 -6.71 -3.74
C THR A 126 0.71 -6.24 -4.25
N SER A 127 0.63 -5.02 -4.80
CA SER A 127 -0.59 -4.48 -5.42
C SER A 127 -1.11 -5.40 -6.53
N ILE A 128 -0.23 -5.89 -7.41
CA ILE A 128 -0.60 -6.85 -8.48
C ILE A 128 -1.16 -8.14 -7.89
N ILE A 129 -0.53 -8.68 -6.85
CA ILE A 129 -0.98 -9.92 -6.19
C ILE A 129 -2.36 -9.71 -5.54
N LEU A 130 -2.57 -8.56 -4.88
CA LEU A 130 -3.86 -8.21 -4.28
C LEU A 130 -4.96 -8.07 -5.33
N TRP A 131 -4.68 -7.47 -6.48
CA TRP A 131 -5.62 -7.41 -7.60
C TRP A 131 -6.06 -8.79 -8.10
N ILE A 132 -5.11 -9.74 -8.23
CA ILE A 132 -5.42 -11.13 -8.57
C ILE A 132 -6.35 -11.74 -7.51
N GLY A 133 -6.07 -11.50 -6.24
CA GLY A 133 -6.91 -11.89 -5.11
C GLY A 133 -8.33 -11.33 -5.20
N ILE A 134 -8.46 -10.02 -5.44
CA ILE A 134 -9.75 -9.32 -5.57
C ILE A 134 -10.58 -9.91 -6.70
N ILE A 135 -9.99 -10.14 -7.88
CA ILE A 135 -10.69 -10.76 -9.01
C ILE A 135 -11.22 -12.13 -8.62
N GLY A 136 -10.44 -12.94 -7.93
CA GLY A 136 -10.86 -14.27 -7.48
C GLY A 136 -11.93 -14.26 -6.38
N ILE A 137 -11.96 -13.25 -5.51
CA ILE A 137 -13.05 -13.02 -4.55
C ILE A 137 -14.32 -12.58 -5.29
N LEU A 138 -14.20 -11.65 -6.26
CA LEU A 138 -15.32 -11.17 -7.07
C LEU A 138 -15.98 -12.30 -7.86
N THR A 139 -15.18 -13.15 -8.52
CA THR A 139 -15.72 -14.30 -9.27
C THR A 139 -16.43 -15.28 -8.34
N SER A 140 -15.89 -15.53 -7.15
CA SER A 140 -16.56 -16.33 -6.12
C SER A 140 -17.91 -15.73 -5.71
N ALA A 141 -17.96 -14.42 -5.44
CA ALA A 141 -19.18 -13.71 -5.08
C ALA A 141 -20.26 -13.79 -6.19
N VAL A 142 -19.87 -13.63 -7.46
CA VAL A 142 -20.78 -13.76 -8.60
C VAL A 142 -21.30 -15.20 -8.70
N MET A 143 -20.44 -16.21 -8.58
CA MET A 143 -20.86 -17.61 -8.66
C MET A 143 -21.81 -18.00 -7.51
N LEU A 144 -21.59 -17.47 -6.29
CA LEU A 144 -22.47 -17.70 -5.15
C LEU A 144 -23.84 -17.00 -5.31
N THR A 145 -23.88 -15.77 -5.84
CA THR A 145 -25.14 -15.06 -6.07
C THR A 145 -25.98 -15.70 -7.18
N VAL A 146 -25.36 -16.16 -8.27
CA VAL A 146 -26.07 -16.91 -9.33
C VAL A 146 -26.64 -18.23 -8.80
N SER A 147 -25.95 -18.87 -7.87
CA SER A 147 -26.40 -20.11 -7.22
C SER A 147 -27.67 -19.92 -6.39
N LEU A 148 -27.87 -18.75 -5.79
CA LEU A 148 -29.06 -18.40 -5.02
C LEU A 148 -30.30 -18.17 -5.90
N LEU A 149 -30.11 -17.80 -7.17
CA LEU A 149 -31.20 -17.56 -8.12
C LEU A 149 -31.79 -18.84 -8.75
N GLY A 150 -31.38 -20.02 -8.28
CA GLY A 150 -31.95 -21.31 -8.71
C GLY A 150 -31.62 -21.73 -10.14
N LYS A 151 -30.87 -20.92 -10.89
CA LYS A 151 -30.32 -21.30 -12.19
C LYS A 151 -29.02 -22.06 -11.97
N GLN A 152 -29.03 -23.37 -12.23
CA GLN A 152 -27.80 -24.15 -12.33
C GLN A 152 -26.98 -23.59 -13.50
N LEU A 153 -25.83 -22.99 -13.19
CA LEU A 153 -24.85 -22.62 -14.20
C LEU A 153 -24.44 -23.87 -14.99
N PRO A 154 -24.35 -23.80 -16.33
CA PRO A 154 -23.88 -24.91 -17.13
C PRO A 154 -22.49 -25.37 -16.66
N ALA A 155 -22.26 -26.69 -16.68
CA ALA A 155 -20.98 -27.36 -16.37
C ALA A 155 -20.51 -27.41 -14.90
N ASN A 156 -21.41 -27.47 -13.90
CA ASN A 156 -21.02 -27.60 -12.47
C ASN A 156 -20.10 -26.45 -11.96
N ALA A 157 -20.16 -25.26 -12.57
CA ALA A 157 -19.36 -24.08 -12.21
C ALA A 157 -19.49 -23.69 -10.72
N GLN A 158 -20.58 -24.11 -10.07
CA GLN A 158 -20.79 -24.01 -8.63
C GLN A 158 -19.67 -24.60 -7.78
N LYS A 159 -18.98 -25.67 -8.21
CA LYS A 159 -17.87 -26.26 -7.46
C LYS A 159 -16.60 -25.39 -7.52
N TYR A 160 -16.41 -24.65 -8.62
CA TYR A 160 -15.23 -23.80 -8.82
C TYR A 160 -15.32 -22.48 -8.03
N GLY A 161 -16.52 -21.91 -7.89
CA GLY A 161 -16.71 -20.68 -7.10
C GLY A 161 -16.32 -20.79 -5.63
N ARG A 162 -16.37 -22.01 -5.07
CA ARG A 162 -16.08 -22.28 -3.64
C ARG A 162 -14.60 -22.37 -3.35
N ILE A 163 -13.89 -23.08 -4.23
CA ILE A 163 -12.44 -23.22 -4.17
C ILE A 163 -11.80 -21.84 -4.43
N SER A 164 -12.42 -21.02 -5.28
CA SER A 164 -11.95 -19.66 -5.60
C SER A 164 -11.78 -18.79 -4.35
N SER A 165 -12.76 -18.74 -3.42
CA SER A 165 -12.64 -17.89 -2.23
C SER A 165 -11.47 -18.29 -1.32
N PHE A 166 -11.29 -19.60 -1.12
CA PHE A 166 -10.19 -20.12 -0.32
C PHE A 166 -8.82 -19.80 -0.96
N VAL A 167 -8.69 -20.07 -2.26
CA VAL A 167 -7.45 -19.82 -3.01
C VAL A 167 -7.14 -18.32 -3.06
N SER A 168 -8.13 -17.47 -3.32
CA SER A 168 -7.96 -16.02 -3.36
C SER A 168 -7.59 -15.43 -2.00
N GLY A 169 -8.20 -15.90 -0.92
CA GLY A 169 -7.80 -15.50 0.43
C GLY A 169 -6.34 -15.89 0.72
N GLY A 170 -5.92 -17.09 0.29
CA GLY A 170 -4.53 -17.53 0.36
C GLY A 170 -3.58 -16.63 -0.43
N ILE A 171 -3.93 -16.26 -1.67
CA ILE A 171 -3.14 -15.35 -2.52
C ILE A 171 -2.99 -13.98 -1.86
N ILE A 172 -4.04 -13.44 -1.23
CA ILE A 172 -3.99 -12.16 -0.52
C ILE A 172 -3.02 -12.21 0.67
N VAL A 173 -3.08 -13.27 1.48
CA VAL A 173 -2.14 -13.45 2.60
C VAL A 173 -0.71 -13.61 2.09
N ILE A 174 -0.51 -14.40 1.01
CA ILE A 174 0.81 -14.57 0.39
C ILE A 174 1.34 -13.22 -0.11
N GLY A 175 0.50 -12.38 -0.71
CA GLY A 175 0.89 -11.02 -1.13
C GLY A 175 1.42 -10.19 0.04
N ALA A 176 0.71 -10.19 1.18
CA ALA A 176 1.15 -9.49 2.37
C ALA A 176 2.45 -10.07 2.97
N ILE A 177 2.66 -11.39 2.90
CA ILE A 177 3.92 -12.03 3.35
C ILE A 177 5.07 -11.66 2.42
N ILE A 178 4.87 -11.69 1.10
CA ILE A 178 5.88 -11.28 0.13
C ILE A 178 6.28 -9.84 0.37
N TRP A 179 5.31 -8.95 0.62
CA TRP A 179 5.59 -7.58 1.03
C TRP A 179 6.47 -7.50 2.27
N LEU A 180 6.13 -8.23 3.35
CA LEU A 180 6.94 -8.26 4.58
C LEU A 180 8.37 -8.74 4.34
N MET A 181 8.59 -9.67 3.40
CA MET A 181 9.91 -10.19 3.08
C MET A 181 10.73 -9.24 2.20
N MET A 182 10.05 -8.42 1.39
CA MET A 182 10.69 -7.52 0.43
C MET A 182 10.78 -6.07 0.91
N LYS A 183 9.99 -5.67 1.91
CA LYS A 183 10.01 -4.31 2.44
C LYS A 183 11.42 -3.98 2.89
N TYR A 184 11.83 -2.75 2.61
CA TYR A 184 13.03 -2.22 3.22
C TYR A 184 12.76 -1.92 4.71
N ASP A 185 13.76 -2.16 5.54
CA ASP A 185 13.69 -1.81 6.95
C ASP A 185 14.42 -0.49 7.15
N PHE A 186 13.65 0.60 7.31
CA PHE A 186 14.16 1.95 7.49
C PHE A 186 14.69 2.15 8.92
N ASP A 187 15.61 1.30 9.37
CA ASP A 187 16.23 1.34 10.70
C ASP A 187 15.23 1.44 11.88
N GLY A 188 14.06 0.79 11.74
CA GLY A 188 13.02 0.82 12.77
C GLY A 188 12.22 2.12 12.85
N ASN A 189 12.41 3.06 11.92
CA ASN A 189 11.67 4.32 11.91
C ASN A 189 10.19 4.17 11.55
N PHE A 190 9.85 3.08 10.84
CA PHE A 190 8.51 2.82 10.35
C PHE A 190 7.94 1.51 10.88
N GLU A 191 6.69 1.56 11.33
CA GLU A 191 5.90 0.42 11.78
C GLU A 191 4.85 0.01 10.75
N SER A 192 4.36 -1.23 10.86
CA SER A 192 3.28 -1.72 9.99
C SER A 192 1.97 -1.02 10.31
N GLY A 193 1.39 -0.35 9.32
CA GLY A 193 0.18 0.43 9.52
C GLY A 193 -1.13 -0.36 9.40
N SER A 194 -2.24 0.35 9.53
CA SER A 194 -3.59 -0.22 9.54
C SER A 194 -4.00 -0.90 8.21
N SER A 195 -3.46 -0.44 7.08
CA SER A 195 -3.74 -1.00 5.75
C SER A 195 -3.15 -2.40 5.62
N PHE A 196 -1.95 -2.62 6.16
CA PHE A 196 -1.31 -3.94 6.20
C PHE A 196 -2.16 -4.97 6.97
N TYR A 197 -2.58 -4.62 8.19
CA TYR A 197 -3.43 -5.51 9.00
C TYR A 197 -4.78 -5.78 8.36
N SER A 198 -5.37 -4.77 7.70
CA SER A 198 -6.63 -4.92 6.98
C SER A 198 -6.54 -5.99 5.89
N VAL A 199 -5.43 -6.06 5.15
CA VAL A 199 -5.19 -7.10 4.13
C VAL A 199 -5.06 -8.48 4.76
N ILE A 200 -4.33 -8.62 5.87
CA ILE A 200 -4.20 -9.90 6.58
C ILE A 200 -5.57 -10.39 7.06
N PHE A 201 -6.36 -9.52 7.70
CA PHE A 201 -7.71 -9.86 8.14
C PHE A 201 -8.62 -10.21 6.96
N ALA A 202 -8.52 -9.48 5.85
CA ALA A 202 -9.27 -9.77 4.64
C ALA A 202 -8.96 -11.17 4.10
N GLY A 203 -7.68 -11.51 3.98
CA GLY A 203 -7.23 -12.81 3.50
C GLY A 203 -7.71 -13.96 4.39
N VAL A 204 -7.57 -13.81 5.72
CA VAL A 204 -8.06 -14.80 6.69
C VAL A 204 -9.59 -14.96 6.63
N LEU A 205 -10.34 -13.86 6.54
CA LEU A 205 -11.80 -13.92 6.41
C LEU A 205 -12.24 -14.61 5.11
N ALA A 206 -11.55 -14.35 3.99
CA ALA A 206 -11.83 -15.01 2.71
C ALA A 206 -11.54 -16.52 2.76
N ILE A 207 -10.46 -16.92 3.44
CA ILE A 207 -10.13 -18.34 3.69
C ILE A 207 -11.23 -19.00 4.53
N ILE A 208 -11.60 -18.41 5.67
CA ILE A 208 -12.64 -18.96 6.56
C ILE A 208 -13.98 -19.06 5.81
N ALA A 209 -14.35 -18.03 5.05
CA ALA A 209 -15.57 -18.05 4.25
C ALA A 209 -15.57 -19.19 3.21
N GLY A 210 -14.44 -19.41 2.53
CA GLY A 210 -14.29 -20.51 1.58
C GLY A 210 -14.38 -21.89 2.24
N VAL A 211 -13.73 -22.07 3.40
CA VAL A 211 -13.78 -23.33 4.15
C VAL A 211 -15.19 -23.62 4.65
N LEU A 212 -15.90 -22.62 5.19
CA LEU A 212 -17.27 -22.80 5.67
C LEU A 212 -18.23 -23.20 4.54
N ASP A 213 -18.13 -22.60 3.35
CA ASP A 213 -18.98 -22.98 2.19
C ASP A 213 -18.65 -24.39 1.64
N ILE A 214 -17.42 -24.88 1.86
CA ILE A 214 -17.05 -26.26 1.57
C ILE A 214 -17.67 -27.22 2.61
N LEU A 215 -17.65 -26.85 3.89
CA LEU A 215 -18.14 -27.69 4.99
C LEU A 215 -19.67 -27.75 5.09
N ASP A 216 -20.39 -26.66 4.79
CA ASP A 216 -21.86 -26.54 4.88
C ASP A 216 -22.64 -27.45 3.91
N LYS A 217 -21.94 -28.19 3.04
CA LYS A 217 -22.55 -29.17 2.12
C LYS A 217 -22.07 -30.61 2.33
N ARG A 218 -21.45 -30.89 3.48
CA ARG A 218 -21.36 -32.24 4.04
C ARG A 218 -22.57 -32.51 4.92
#